data_AF-A0ABD3Q2E0-F1
#
_entry.id   AF-A0ABD3Q2E0-F1
#
_cell.length_a   1.000
_cell.length_b   1.000
_cell.length_c   1.000
_cell.angle_alpha   90.00
_cell.angle_beta   90.00
_cell.angle_gamma   90.00
#
_symmetry.space_group_name_H-M   'P 1'
#
loop_
_entity.id
_entity.type
_entity.pdbx_description
1 polymer ?
#
loop_
_entity_poly.entity_id
_entity_poly.type
_entity_poly.pdbx_seq_one_letter_code
_entity_poly.pdbx_strand_id
1 'polypeptide(L)'
;MDSITNHDNEIAVLLGDSPPIRSPSIGVRAQGASTKTSQPNNSRRKQQTRRTLLNPRHEATIRNILLPKFSQKSSLQTGNHTSNVAVIVSSSRYWFNYRHVTNALSMYHLLKRGGFSDDNIVLMLADDIPCNMRNVYRGKIFSRGARGGQGEDLMSNVEIDYSGTDVTVDAFLRVLLGRPLEGGRESHGGHQRSFPKMDENTNVLVYLTGHGGDNFFKFQDGEELMSHDVASAFSQMYQSRRYNEILFISDTCQAFTMADEISVPNVFSVGSSLKGQNSYASHTDSEVGQSVIDRYSKVVRDFVDDAVSMTVDVTSTGAENGSLYPFDSATIAVMERLNMHDALVRVPTMHGDLGNDSKVGFTDRLCKRSMNKVPLSDFFAATADVREQRIRQTKESLASLWMNTASETVEFIISPKSAECTVESEPDIMTRQSQTESSHNDKTRHKSERSPYDIKFFIMAFVFLIFVKVSFNTW
;
A
#
# COMPACT_ATOMS: atom_id res chain seq x y z
N MET A 1 27.76 37.76 -37.55
CA MET A 1 28.79 38.22 -36.59
C MET A 1 28.32 37.84 -35.20
N ASP A 2 28.08 36.55 -34.92
CA ASP A 2 29.04 35.40 -34.83
C ASP A 2 29.69 35.41 -33.43
N SER A 3 29.80 34.33 -32.64
CA SER A 3 29.55 32.87 -32.81
C SER A 3 29.09 32.25 -31.46
N ILE A 4 28.30 31.16 -31.35
CA ILE A 4 28.68 29.71 -31.33
C ILE A 4 29.93 29.47 -30.42
N THR A 5 29.97 28.61 -29.38
CA THR A 5 29.55 27.19 -29.17
C THR A 5 28.95 26.92 -27.77
N ASN A 6 27.91 26.10 -27.58
CA ASN A 6 27.88 24.62 -27.46
C ASN A 6 28.74 24.02 -26.32
N HIS A 7 28.08 23.39 -25.34
CA HIS A 7 28.66 22.38 -24.45
C HIS A 7 27.72 21.17 -24.38
N ASP A 8 28.19 20.03 -24.88
CA ASP A 8 27.47 18.77 -24.95
C ASP A 8 27.61 17.94 -23.66
N ASN A 9 26.72 16.95 -23.52
CA ASN A 9 26.73 15.98 -22.44
C ASN A 9 28.00 15.12 -22.42
N GLU A 10 28.46 14.74 -21.22
CA GLU A 10 29.20 13.48 -21.07
C GLU A 10 28.78 12.74 -19.79
N ILE A 11 28.48 11.45 -19.95
CA ILE A 11 27.99 10.56 -18.88
C ILE A 11 29.20 9.87 -18.24
N ALA A 12 29.55 10.27 -17.02
CA ALA A 12 30.64 9.66 -16.27
C ALA A 12 30.21 8.34 -15.59
N VAL A 13 30.47 7.22 -16.26
CA VAL A 13 30.45 5.88 -15.63
C VAL A 13 31.71 5.71 -14.79
N LEU A 14 31.57 5.55 -13.47
CA LEU A 14 32.69 5.25 -12.57
C LEU A 14 32.75 3.75 -12.25
N LEU A 15 33.72 3.08 -12.87
CA LEU A 15 34.22 1.75 -12.50
C LEU A 15 35.67 1.88 -12.01
N GLY A 16 36.04 1.05 -11.02
CA GLY A 16 37.39 0.97 -10.42
C GLY A 16 37.41 1.49 -8.97
N ASP A 17 38.20 0.93 -8.04
CA ASP A 17 39.03 -0.28 -8.08
C ASP A 17 39.15 -0.89 -6.66
N SER A 18 39.26 -2.21 -6.57
CA SER A 18 39.39 -2.93 -5.29
C SER A 18 40.85 -3.31 -4.97
N PRO A 19 41.40 -2.94 -3.79
CA PRO A 19 42.73 -3.39 -3.36
C PRO A 19 42.71 -4.82 -2.74
N PRO A 20 43.87 -5.51 -2.67
CA PRO A 20 43.90 -6.98 -2.72
C PRO A 20 43.83 -7.72 -1.36
N ILE A 21 43.34 -8.96 -1.46
CA ILE A 21 43.26 -9.96 -0.38
C ILE A 21 44.66 -10.43 0.02
N ARG A 22 44.96 -10.48 1.34
CA ARG A 22 46.11 -11.20 1.90
C ARG A 22 45.68 -12.49 2.62
N SER A 23 46.17 -13.62 2.13
CA SER A 23 46.15 -14.91 2.83
C SER A 23 47.25 -14.97 3.90
N PRO A 24 47.08 -15.83 4.91
CA PRO A 24 48.22 -16.59 5.42
C PRO A 24 47.96 -18.11 5.44
N SER A 25 49.02 -18.87 5.19
CA SER A 25 49.02 -20.33 5.07
C SER A 25 49.23 -21.06 6.39
N ILE A 26 48.48 -22.15 6.56
CA ILE A 26 48.87 -23.45 7.16
C ILE A 26 49.73 -23.43 8.45
N GLY A 27 49.14 -23.93 9.53
CA GLY A 27 49.86 -24.48 10.69
C GLY A 27 49.20 -25.77 11.16
N VAL A 28 49.80 -26.93 10.86
CA VAL A 28 49.32 -28.25 11.32
C VAL A 28 49.90 -28.57 12.68
N ARG A 29 49.06 -28.91 13.66
CA ARG A 29 49.46 -29.77 14.78
C ARG A 29 48.27 -30.57 15.32
N ALA A 30 48.37 -31.89 15.23
CA ALA A 30 47.40 -32.82 15.81
C ALA A 30 47.73 -33.13 17.27
N GLN A 31 46.71 -33.39 18.09
CA GLN A 31 46.66 -34.43 19.15
C GLN A 31 45.34 -34.33 19.94
N GLY A 32 44.88 -35.47 20.51
CA GLY A 32 43.86 -35.47 21.57
C GLY A 32 42.57 -36.23 21.24
N ALA A 33 42.62 -37.56 21.21
CA ALA A 33 41.41 -38.38 21.23
C ALA A 33 40.79 -38.39 22.65
N SER A 34 39.46 -38.30 22.76
CA SER A 34 38.74 -38.75 23.95
C SER A 34 37.36 -39.28 23.58
N THR A 35 37.18 -40.59 23.75
CA THR A 35 35.93 -41.31 23.57
C THR A 35 35.02 -41.13 24.78
N LYS A 36 33.75 -40.76 24.57
CA LYS A 36 32.69 -40.93 25.57
C LYS A 36 31.41 -41.50 24.99
N THR A 37 31.28 -42.81 25.18
CA THR A 37 30.08 -43.54 25.60
C THR A 37 28.71 -42.87 25.43
N SER A 38 27.88 -43.50 24.60
CA SER A 38 26.43 -43.38 24.59
C SER A 38 25.76 -44.09 25.77
N GLN A 39 24.82 -43.43 26.46
CA GLN A 39 23.48 -43.98 26.74
C GLN A 39 22.55 -42.86 27.30
N PRO A 40 21.21 -43.05 27.27
CA PRO A 40 20.28 -41.93 27.15
C PRO A 40 19.85 -41.34 28.49
N ASN A 41 19.46 -40.06 28.49
CA ASN A 41 18.75 -39.46 29.62
C ASN A 41 17.52 -38.69 29.17
N ASN A 42 16.36 -39.14 29.65
CA ASN A 42 15.07 -38.48 29.47
C ASN A 42 15.09 -37.10 30.13
N SER A 43 14.95 -36.04 29.35
CA SER A 43 14.39 -34.78 29.87
C SER A 43 13.46 -34.16 28.83
N ARG A 44 12.17 -34.09 29.17
CA ARG A 44 11.15 -33.39 28.37
C ARG A 44 11.40 -31.89 28.44
N ARG A 45 12.35 -31.39 27.65
CA ARG A 45 12.54 -29.94 27.48
C ARG A 45 11.48 -29.44 26.49
N LYS A 46 10.35 -28.93 27.01
CA LYS A 46 9.44 -28.08 26.22
C LYS A 46 10.26 -26.87 25.77
N GLN A 47 10.81 -26.94 24.57
CA GLN A 47 11.51 -25.82 23.95
C GLN A 47 10.44 -24.88 23.40
N GLN A 48 9.84 -24.10 24.31
CA GLN A 48 8.98 -22.98 23.96
C GLN A 48 9.89 -21.95 23.29
N THR A 49 9.93 -21.99 21.96
CA THR A 49 10.70 -21.08 21.12
C THR A 49 10.11 -19.68 21.23
N ARG A 50 10.56 -18.93 22.25
CA ARG A 50 10.46 -17.47 22.23
C ARG A 50 10.97 -16.99 20.87
N ARG A 51 10.08 -16.43 20.05
CA ARG A 51 10.47 -15.66 18.87
C ARG A 51 11.27 -14.47 19.38
N THR A 52 12.59 -14.59 19.34
CA THR A 52 13.48 -13.54 19.80
C THR A 52 13.40 -12.43 18.77
N LEU A 53 13.03 -11.22 19.19
CA LEU A 53 12.92 -10.08 18.27
C LEU A 53 14.30 -9.79 17.68
N LEU A 54 14.36 -9.47 16.39
CA LEU A 54 15.59 -9.43 15.60
C LEU A 54 16.57 -8.31 16.02
N ASN A 55 16.19 -7.42 16.93
CA ASN A 55 17.05 -6.36 17.47
C ASN A 55 16.74 -6.11 18.97
N PRO A 56 17.67 -6.39 19.91
CA PRO A 56 17.47 -6.16 21.34
C PRO A 56 17.18 -4.70 21.73
N ARG A 57 17.65 -3.71 20.96
CA ARG A 57 17.32 -2.29 21.19
C ARG A 57 15.86 -2.01 20.84
N HIS A 58 15.35 -2.63 19.77
CA HIS A 58 13.95 -2.50 19.36
C HIS A 58 13.03 -3.11 20.42
N GLU A 59 13.31 -4.35 20.85
CA GLU A 59 12.57 -5.00 21.94
C GLU A 59 12.56 -4.15 23.22
N ALA A 60 13.72 -3.62 23.63
CA ALA A 60 13.83 -2.81 24.84
C ALA A 60 12.94 -1.55 24.78
N THR A 61 12.87 -0.84 23.65
CA THR A 61 12.01 0.34 23.53
C THR A 61 10.55 -0.02 23.31
N ILE A 62 10.23 -1.09 22.59
CA ILE A 62 8.85 -1.61 22.55
C ILE A 62 8.38 -1.89 23.97
N ARG A 63 9.18 -2.58 24.80
CA ARG A 63 8.91 -2.76 26.23
C ARG A 63 8.76 -1.41 26.96
N ASN A 64 9.67 -0.46 26.78
CA ASN A 64 9.63 0.83 27.49
C ASN A 64 8.47 1.74 27.07
N ILE A 65 7.96 1.64 25.84
CA ILE A 65 6.79 2.41 25.36
C ILE A 65 5.50 1.69 25.75
N LEU A 66 5.41 0.37 25.55
CA LEU A 66 4.18 -0.38 25.79
C LEU A 66 3.94 -0.67 27.27
N LEU A 67 4.93 -1.13 28.04
CA LEU A 67 4.70 -1.58 29.42
C LEU A 67 4.05 -0.50 30.31
N PRO A 68 4.45 0.79 30.26
CA PRO A 68 3.75 1.83 31.00
C PRO A 68 2.30 2.03 30.54
N LYS A 69 2.01 1.90 29.24
CA LYS A 69 0.68 2.08 28.62
C LYS A 69 -0.26 0.90 28.88
N PHE A 70 0.27 -0.31 29.05
CA PHE A 70 -0.50 -1.48 29.49
C PHE A 70 -0.62 -1.57 31.02
N SER A 71 0.29 -0.94 31.77
CA SER A 71 0.26 -0.91 33.24
C SER A 71 -0.62 0.21 33.82
N GLN A 72 -0.66 1.39 33.18
CA GLN A 72 -1.51 2.51 33.60
C GLN A 72 -2.84 2.50 32.84
N LYS A 73 -3.95 2.75 33.55
CA LYS A 73 -5.26 3.07 32.95
C LYS A 73 -5.32 4.51 32.39
N SER A 74 -4.26 4.99 31.73
CA SER A 74 -4.30 6.29 31.05
C SER A 74 -5.10 6.14 29.76
N SER A 75 -6.40 6.47 29.78
CA SER A 75 -7.21 6.50 28.56
C SER A 75 -6.71 7.61 27.63
N LEU A 76 -6.25 7.22 26.44
CA LEU A 76 -6.06 8.17 25.34
C LEU A 76 -7.43 8.74 24.95
N GLN A 77 -7.46 9.99 24.49
CA GLN A 77 -8.70 10.66 24.13
C GLN A 77 -9.04 10.29 22.69
N THR A 78 -9.85 9.24 22.50
CA THR A 78 -10.45 8.87 21.21
C THR A 78 -11.25 10.04 20.63
N GLY A 79 -11.08 10.32 19.34
CA GLY A 79 -11.86 11.34 18.63
C GLY A 79 -13.31 10.90 18.42
N ASN A 80 -14.26 11.83 18.37
CA ASN A 80 -15.69 11.57 18.17
C ASN A 80 -16.06 11.33 16.68
N HIS A 81 -15.25 10.51 16.01
CA HIS A 81 -15.37 10.21 14.59
C HIS A 81 -16.28 9.00 14.36
N THR A 82 -17.07 9.00 13.30
CA THR A 82 -18.05 7.94 12.99
C THR A 82 -17.61 7.05 11.84
N SER A 83 -16.71 7.55 10.99
CA SER A 83 -16.21 6.87 9.79
C SER A 83 -14.71 7.15 9.61
N ASN A 84 -13.98 6.19 9.03
CA ASN A 84 -12.57 6.30 8.69
C ASN A 84 -12.40 5.89 7.22
N VAL A 85 -11.67 6.70 6.45
CA VAL A 85 -11.26 6.40 5.07
C VAL A 85 -9.77 6.59 4.89
N ALA A 86 -9.15 5.87 3.95
CA ALA A 86 -7.73 5.94 3.69
C ALA A 86 -7.41 5.94 2.20
N VAL A 87 -6.48 6.79 1.75
CA VAL A 87 -5.86 6.69 0.42
C VAL A 87 -4.38 6.35 0.59
N ILE A 88 -3.93 5.33 -0.12
CA ILE A 88 -2.58 4.78 -0.05
C ILE A 88 -2.00 4.80 -1.47
N VAL A 89 -0.90 5.52 -1.67
CA VAL A 89 -0.29 5.72 -2.99
C VAL A 89 1.15 5.25 -3.02
N SER A 90 1.43 4.26 -3.86
CA SER A 90 2.76 3.95 -4.36
C SER A 90 2.91 4.56 -5.75
N SER A 91 3.64 5.68 -5.85
CA SER A 91 3.66 6.51 -7.07
C SER A 91 4.76 6.16 -8.06
N SER A 92 5.74 5.35 -7.65
CA SER A 92 6.96 5.09 -8.42
C SER A 92 6.86 3.83 -9.28
N ARG A 93 7.58 3.83 -10.40
CA ARG A 93 7.60 2.71 -11.34
C ARG A 93 8.93 1.97 -11.37
N TYR A 94 8.96 0.85 -12.08
CA TYR A 94 10.10 0.00 -12.36
C TYR A 94 10.59 -0.88 -11.21
N TRP A 95 11.22 -1.99 -11.58
CA TRP A 95 11.69 -3.06 -10.67
C TRP A 95 12.56 -2.57 -9.49
N PHE A 96 13.36 -1.52 -9.67
CA PHE A 96 14.21 -0.98 -8.60
C PHE A 96 13.44 -0.23 -7.50
N ASN A 97 12.15 0.05 -7.72
CA ASN A 97 11.24 0.65 -6.74
C ASN A 97 10.28 -0.38 -6.09
N TYR A 98 10.61 -1.69 -6.14
CA TYR A 98 9.92 -2.79 -5.44
C TYR A 98 9.43 -2.40 -4.03
N ARG A 99 10.32 -1.77 -3.25
CA ARG A 99 10.05 -1.27 -1.89
C ARG A 99 8.88 -0.30 -1.76
N HIS A 100 8.59 0.54 -2.76
CA HIS A 100 7.48 1.49 -2.66
C HIS A 100 6.12 0.77 -2.74
N VAL A 101 6.04 -0.33 -3.51
CA VAL A 101 4.81 -1.14 -3.56
C VAL A 101 4.62 -1.92 -2.26
N THR A 102 5.68 -2.51 -1.70
CA THR A 102 5.59 -3.19 -0.40
C THR A 102 5.34 -2.24 0.78
N ASN A 103 5.82 -0.99 0.74
CA ASN A 103 5.48 0.04 1.72
C ASN A 103 3.97 0.30 1.74
N ALA A 104 3.38 0.59 0.58
CA ALA A 104 1.95 0.83 0.41
C ALA A 104 1.12 -0.38 0.86
N LEU A 105 1.47 -1.58 0.41
CA LEU A 105 0.80 -2.82 0.81
C LEU A 105 0.98 -3.12 2.31
N SER A 106 2.12 -2.78 2.90
CA SER A 106 2.31 -2.91 4.35
C SER A 106 1.33 -2.02 5.12
N MET A 107 1.13 -0.76 4.69
CA MET A 107 0.13 0.12 5.32
C MET A 107 -1.30 -0.36 5.07
N TYR A 108 -1.63 -0.82 3.86
CA TYR A 108 -2.92 -1.43 3.54
C TYR A 108 -3.24 -2.58 4.50
N HIS A 109 -2.31 -3.53 4.68
CA HIS A 109 -2.50 -4.65 5.60
C HIS A 109 -2.60 -4.21 7.07
N LEU A 110 -1.93 -3.15 7.51
CA LEU A 110 -2.17 -2.58 8.85
C LEU A 110 -3.63 -2.13 9.03
N LEU A 111 -4.21 -1.45 8.04
CA LEU A 111 -5.62 -1.01 8.08
C LEU A 111 -6.60 -2.18 8.03
N LYS A 112 -6.33 -3.19 7.18
CA LYS A 112 -7.14 -4.41 7.09
C LYS A 112 -7.20 -5.13 8.43
N ARG A 113 -6.06 -5.28 9.13
CA ARG A 113 -6.00 -5.88 10.48
C ARG A 113 -6.72 -5.04 11.53
N GLY A 114 -6.68 -3.70 11.40
CA GLY A 114 -7.34 -2.78 12.32
C GLY A 114 -8.85 -2.63 12.12
N GLY A 115 -9.42 -3.06 10.98
CA GLY A 115 -10.87 -3.11 10.80
C GLY A 115 -11.41 -2.67 9.44
N PHE A 116 -10.58 -2.12 8.56
CA PHE A 116 -11.08 -1.44 7.36
C PHE A 116 -11.68 -2.42 6.34
N SER A 117 -12.79 -2.00 5.71
CA SER A 117 -13.29 -2.55 4.45
C SER A 117 -12.55 -1.92 3.27
N ASP A 118 -12.57 -2.62 2.14
CA ASP A 118 -11.96 -2.13 0.90
C ASP A 118 -12.74 -0.96 0.30
N ASP A 119 -14.04 -0.81 0.59
CA ASP A 119 -14.82 0.41 0.31
C ASP A 119 -14.27 1.67 1.01
N ASN A 120 -13.48 1.50 2.09
CA ASN A 120 -12.90 2.59 2.87
C ASN A 120 -11.40 2.79 2.61
N ILE A 121 -10.77 1.96 1.75
CA ILE A 121 -9.36 2.13 1.36
C ILE A 121 -9.29 2.29 -0.16
N VAL A 122 -8.76 3.41 -0.62
CA VAL A 122 -8.38 3.61 -2.02
C VAL A 122 -6.90 3.31 -2.19
N LEU A 123 -6.56 2.26 -2.91
CA LEU A 123 -5.17 1.82 -3.13
C LEU A 123 -4.70 2.12 -4.56
N MET A 124 -3.64 2.91 -4.68
CA MET A 124 -3.03 3.32 -5.95
C MET A 124 -1.61 2.74 -6.06
N LEU A 125 -1.36 1.86 -7.04
CA LEU A 125 -0.07 1.22 -7.28
C LEU A 125 0.42 1.50 -8.72
N ALA A 126 1.39 2.40 -8.86
CA ALA A 126 1.90 2.83 -10.16
C ALA A 126 2.66 1.74 -10.95
N ASP A 127 2.98 0.60 -10.33
CA ASP A 127 3.66 -0.52 -10.99
C ASP A 127 3.18 -1.88 -10.49
N ASP A 128 3.13 -2.84 -11.40
CA ASP A 128 2.80 -4.24 -11.12
C ASP A 128 4.10 -5.05 -10.94
N ILE A 129 4.71 -4.86 -9.76
CA ILE A 129 5.87 -5.62 -9.29
C ILE A 129 5.60 -7.16 -9.26
N PRO A 130 4.42 -7.66 -8.84
CA PRO A 130 4.05 -9.08 -8.94
C PRO A 130 4.13 -9.68 -10.35
N CYS A 131 3.71 -8.95 -11.38
CA CYS A 131 3.74 -9.40 -12.78
C CYS A 131 5.03 -9.05 -13.52
N ASN A 132 5.97 -8.32 -12.90
CA ASN A 132 7.23 -7.93 -13.53
C ASN A 132 8.05 -9.16 -13.95
N MET A 133 8.57 -9.19 -15.17
CA MET A 133 9.37 -10.31 -15.70
C MET A 133 10.63 -10.63 -14.88
N ARG A 134 11.14 -9.67 -14.08
CA ARG A 134 12.27 -9.88 -13.17
C ARG A 134 11.90 -10.53 -11.84
N ASN A 135 10.60 -10.64 -11.53
CA ASN A 135 10.13 -11.27 -10.31
C ASN A 135 10.21 -12.80 -10.43
N VAL A 136 11.15 -13.39 -9.70
CA VAL A 136 11.31 -14.84 -9.56
C VAL A 136 10.03 -15.48 -8.97
N TYR A 137 9.27 -14.72 -8.18
CA TYR A 137 8.05 -15.14 -7.50
C TYR A 137 6.82 -14.44 -8.09
N ARG A 138 6.46 -14.83 -9.32
CA ARG A 138 5.31 -14.27 -10.05
C ARG A 138 4.02 -14.27 -9.22
N GLY A 139 3.30 -13.17 -9.28
CA GLY A 139 2.05 -12.95 -8.55
C GLY A 139 2.23 -12.66 -7.06
N LYS A 140 3.46 -12.63 -6.53
CA LYS A 140 3.75 -12.39 -5.12
C LYS A 140 4.68 -11.21 -4.88
N ILE A 141 4.59 -10.61 -3.69
CA ILE A 141 5.51 -9.56 -3.24
C ILE A 141 5.78 -9.66 -1.73
N PHE A 142 7.02 -9.46 -1.29
CA PHE A 142 7.45 -9.77 0.08
C PHE A 142 8.21 -8.61 0.73
N SER A 143 7.86 -8.24 1.97
CA SER A 143 8.51 -7.14 2.71
C SER A 143 9.57 -7.57 3.74
N ARG A 144 9.69 -8.87 4.02
CA ARG A 144 10.66 -9.47 4.97
C ARG A 144 11.50 -10.59 4.32
N GLY A 145 11.68 -10.47 3.01
CA GLY A 145 12.34 -11.41 2.12
C GLY A 145 11.45 -12.56 1.64
N ALA A 146 11.82 -13.14 0.50
CA ALA A 146 11.02 -14.13 -0.23
C ALA A 146 11.09 -15.54 0.38
N ARG A 147 12.25 -15.93 0.92
CA ARG A 147 12.49 -17.18 1.66
C ARG A 147 12.06 -18.42 0.86
N GLY A 148 12.55 -18.55 -0.38
CA GLY A 148 12.11 -19.63 -1.27
C GLY A 148 10.62 -19.56 -1.65
N GLY A 149 10.04 -18.35 -1.68
CA GLY A 149 8.63 -18.11 -2.00
C GLY A 149 7.63 -18.40 -0.87
N GLN A 150 8.13 -18.65 0.35
CA GLN A 150 7.36 -18.93 1.57
C GLN A 150 7.26 -17.71 2.51
N GLY A 151 7.72 -16.53 2.08
CA GLY A 151 7.50 -15.27 2.78
C GLY A 151 6.03 -14.87 2.87
N GLU A 152 5.74 -13.87 3.70
CA GLU A 152 4.43 -13.21 3.77
C GLU A 152 4.18 -12.46 2.46
N ASP A 153 3.30 -13.02 1.63
CA ASP A 153 2.89 -12.41 0.36
C ASP A 153 1.87 -11.29 0.60
N LEU A 154 2.29 -10.06 0.33
CA LEU A 154 1.48 -8.88 0.55
C LEU A 154 0.43 -8.62 -0.55
N MET A 155 0.43 -9.37 -1.66
CA MET A 155 -0.65 -9.27 -2.68
C MET A 155 -1.93 -10.02 -2.29
N SER A 156 -1.84 -10.92 -1.32
CA SER A 156 -2.98 -11.74 -0.90
C SER A 156 -4.10 -10.89 -0.31
N ASN A 157 -5.32 -11.01 -0.87
CA ASN A 157 -6.53 -10.28 -0.45
C ASN A 157 -6.41 -8.74 -0.53
N VAL A 158 -5.85 -8.25 -1.63
CA VAL A 158 -5.71 -6.81 -1.93
C VAL A 158 -6.69 -6.39 -3.02
N GLU A 159 -7.45 -5.32 -2.78
CA GLU A 159 -8.23 -4.60 -3.81
C GLU A 159 -7.39 -3.40 -4.30
N ILE A 160 -7.24 -3.25 -5.62
CA ILE A 160 -6.45 -2.17 -6.24
C ILE A 160 -7.38 -1.30 -7.09
N ASP A 161 -7.52 -0.04 -6.68
CA ASP A 161 -8.36 0.95 -7.34
C ASP A 161 -7.72 1.49 -8.62
N TYR A 162 -6.44 1.87 -8.53
CA TYR A 162 -5.68 2.50 -9.60
C TYR A 162 -4.38 1.75 -9.78
N SER A 163 -4.11 1.27 -11.00
CA SER A 163 -2.89 0.52 -11.32
C SER A 163 -2.16 1.13 -12.51
N GLY A 164 -0.83 1.01 -12.52
CA GLY A 164 -0.01 1.41 -13.66
C GLY A 164 -0.17 2.89 -14.01
N THR A 165 -0.63 3.16 -15.23
CA THR A 165 -0.82 4.51 -15.78
C THR A 165 -1.90 5.33 -15.08
N ASP A 166 -2.86 4.68 -14.42
CA ASP A 166 -4.02 5.35 -13.81
C ASP A 166 -3.66 6.08 -12.51
N VAL A 167 -2.43 5.88 -11.99
CA VAL A 167 -1.91 6.55 -10.79
C VAL A 167 -1.34 7.92 -11.17
N THR A 168 -2.23 8.88 -11.42
CA THR A 168 -1.88 10.27 -11.76
C THR A 168 -2.13 11.23 -10.59
N VAL A 169 -1.57 12.44 -10.68
CA VAL A 169 -1.83 13.51 -9.70
C VAL A 169 -3.31 13.92 -9.72
N ASP A 170 -3.93 14.01 -10.90
CA ASP A 170 -5.38 14.31 -11.03
C ASP A 170 -6.25 13.24 -10.37
N ALA A 171 -5.97 11.96 -10.58
CA ALA A 171 -6.69 10.87 -9.94
C ALA A 171 -6.60 10.94 -8.41
N PHE A 172 -5.40 11.15 -7.86
CA PHE A 172 -5.19 11.30 -6.42
C PHE A 172 -5.96 12.50 -5.83
N LEU A 173 -5.87 13.68 -6.45
CA LEU A 173 -6.57 14.87 -6.00
C LEU A 173 -8.10 14.71 -6.10
N ARG A 174 -8.60 14.03 -7.14
CA ARG A 174 -10.03 13.70 -7.29
C ARG A 174 -10.54 12.74 -6.23
N VAL A 175 -9.75 11.72 -5.85
CA VAL A 175 -10.07 10.83 -4.73
C VAL A 175 -10.26 11.64 -3.44
N LEU A 176 -9.31 12.50 -3.08
CA LEU A 176 -9.39 13.38 -1.90
C LEU A 176 -10.63 14.29 -1.95
N LEU A 177 -10.89 14.90 -3.10
CA LEU A 177 -12.04 15.79 -3.32
C LEU A 177 -13.36 15.02 -3.51
N GLY A 178 -13.34 13.69 -3.47
CA GLY A 178 -14.49 12.81 -3.73
C GLY A 178 -15.22 13.15 -5.02
N ARG A 179 -14.47 13.34 -6.11
CA ARG A 179 -14.97 13.55 -7.47
C ARG A 179 -14.66 12.30 -8.29
N PRO A 180 -15.61 11.70 -9.01
CA PRO A 180 -15.30 10.60 -9.91
C PRO A 180 -14.42 11.06 -11.09
N LEU A 181 -13.67 10.13 -11.67
CA LEU A 181 -13.08 10.31 -13.00
C LEU A 181 -14.15 10.19 -14.08
N GLU A 182 -13.93 10.83 -15.23
CA GLU A 182 -14.84 10.69 -16.37
C GLU A 182 -14.79 9.25 -16.89
N GLY A 183 -15.95 8.58 -16.91
CA GLY A 183 -16.07 7.16 -17.25
C GLY A 183 -15.84 6.19 -16.07
N GLY A 184 -15.39 6.68 -14.91
CA GLY A 184 -15.32 5.90 -13.67
C GLY A 184 -16.72 5.44 -13.24
N ARG A 185 -16.85 4.16 -12.89
CA ARG A 185 -18.14 3.59 -12.44
C ARG A 185 -18.27 3.78 -10.93
N GLU A 186 -19.29 4.51 -10.48
CA GLU A 186 -19.69 4.63 -9.06
C GLU A 186 -20.29 3.31 -8.51
N SER A 187 -19.66 2.17 -8.81
CA SER A 187 -20.10 0.83 -8.42
C SER A 187 -19.16 0.26 -7.36
N HIS A 188 -19.73 -0.30 -6.29
CA HIS A 188 -18.96 -1.09 -5.31
C HIS A 188 -18.16 -2.18 -6.03
N GLY A 189 -16.87 -2.29 -5.71
CA GLY A 189 -15.92 -3.20 -6.38
C GLY A 189 -15.52 -2.81 -7.81
N GLY A 190 -15.71 -1.55 -8.22
CA GLY A 190 -15.16 -1.03 -9.48
C GLY A 190 -13.70 -0.62 -9.36
N HIS A 191 -12.97 -0.58 -10.48
CA HIS A 191 -11.71 0.17 -10.56
C HIS A 191 -11.99 1.68 -10.59
N GLN A 192 -10.99 2.49 -10.22
CA GLN A 192 -11.03 3.96 -10.21
C GLN A 192 -12.11 4.56 -9.30
N ARG A 193 -12.27 4.04 -8.07
CA ARG A 193 -13.22 4.60 -7.07
C ARG A 193 -12.68 5.90 -6.49
N SER A 194 -13.58 6.79 -6.07
CA SER A 194 -13.26 7.90 -5.15
C SER A 194 -13.58 7.48 -3.71
N PHE A 195 -13.24 8.33 -2.73
CA PHE A 195 -13.74 8.11 -1.36
C PHE A 195 -15.27 7.99 -1.31
N PRO A 196 -15.82 7.20 -0.37
CA PRO A 196 -17.24 7.23 -0.06
C PRO A 196 -17.66 8.62 0.46
N LYS A 197 -18.95 8.82 0.69
CA LYS A 197 -19.46 10.11 1.20
C LYS A 197 -18.80 10.43 2.56
N MET A 198 -18.08 11.55 2.60
CA MET A 198 -17.38 12.05 3.80
C MET A 198 -18.11 13.27 4.38
N ASP A 199 -17.95 13.49 5.68
CA ASP A 199 -18.55 14.59 6.45
C ASP A 199 -17.61 15.10 7.56
N GLU A 200 -18.11 16.00 8.41
CA GLU A 200 -17.37 16.59 9.55
C GLU A 200 -17.07 15.60 10.69
N ASN A 201 -17.46 14.33 10.55
CA ASN A 201 -17.21 13.23 11.48
C ASN A 201 -16.31 12.12 10.87
N THR A 202 -15.84 12.27 9.63
CA THR A 202 -14.93 11.33 8.94
C THR A 202 -13.47 11.62 9.25
N ASN A 203 -12.67 10.64 9.71
CA ASN A 203 -11.21 10.78 9.67
C ASN A 203 -10.65 10.29 8.33
N VAL A 204 -9.61 10.97 7.84
CA VAL A 204 -8.97 10.65 6.56
C VAL A 204 -7.49 10.33 6.80
N LEU A 205 -7.04 9.14 6.40
CA LEU A 205 -5.62 8.81 6.30
C LEU A 205 -5.15 9.00 4.85
N VAL A 206 -4.07 9.74 4.67
CA VAL A 206 -3.40 9.93 3.37
C VAL A 206 -1.97 9.44 3.53
N TYR A 207 -1.60 8.37 2.85
CA TYR A 207 -0.26 7.81 2.88
C TYR A 207 0.35 7.81 1.47
N LEU A 208 1.46 8.52 1.30
CA LEU A 208 2.22 8.59 0.05
C LEU A 208 3.59 7.93 0.24
N THR A 209 3.99 7.04 -0.67
CA THR A 209 5.35 6.47 -0.72
C THR A 209 5.89 6.44 -2.15
N GLY A 210 7.13 6.91 -2.32
CA GLY A 210 7.66 7.21 -3.64
C GLY A 210 8.95 8.01 -3.60
N HIS A 211 9.28 8.65 -4.72
CA HIS A 211 10.36 9.63 -4.83
C HIS A 211 9.81 11.06 -4.71
N GLY A 212 10.63 11.99 -4.25
CA GLY A 212 10.22 13.37 -3.97
C GLY A 212 11.41 14.22 -3.55
N GLY A 213 11.13 15.45 -3.15
CA GLY A 213 12.14 16.41 -2.72
C GLY A 213 11.51 17.62 -2.03
N ASP A 214 12.19 18.75 -2.08
CA ASP A 214 11.74 19.97 -1.40
C ASP A 214 10.43 20.48 -2.02
N ASN A 215 9.33 20.33 -1.29
CA ASN A 215 7.98 20.75 -1.65
C ASN A 215 7.34 20.04 -2.87
N PHE A 216 7.86 18.89 -3.30
CA PHE A 216 7.27 18.08 -4.38
C PHE A 216 7.38 16.56 -4.16
N PHE A 217 6.46 15.81 -4.77
CA PHE A 217 6.38 14.36 -4.72
C PHE A 217 6.09 13.80 -6.12
N LYS A 218 6.94 12.89 -6.62
CA LYS A 218 6.87 12.41 -8.02
C LYS A 218 5.79 11.37 -8.23
N PHE A 219 5.10 11.46 -9.36
CA PHE A 219 4.17 10.47 -9.89
C PHE A 219 4.70 9.93 -11.22
N GLN A 220 4.92 8.61 -11.27
CA GLN A 220 5.36 7.85 -12.45
C GLN A 220 6.66 8.35 -13.15
N ASP A 221 7.47 9.15 -12.46
CA ASP A 221 8.62 9.89 -13.01
C ASP A 221 8.27 10.89 -14.14
N GLY A 222 6.98 11.22 -14.33
CA GLY A 222 6.49 12.14 -15.38
C GLY A 222 5.62 13.30 -14.88
N GLU A 223 5.01 13.17 -13.70
CA GLU A 223 4.22 14.22 -13.03
C GLU A 223 4.79 14.51 -11.63
N GLU A 224 4.49 15.68 -11.07
CA GLU A 224 4.87 16.05 -9.70
C GLU A 224 3.66 16.65 -8.98
N LEU A 225 3.33 16.09 -7.81
CA LEU A 225 2.37 16.62 -6.85
C LEU A 225 3.11 17.61 -5.95
N MET A 226 2.67 18.87 -5.91
CA MET A 226 3.32 19.89 -5.09
C MET A 226 2.69 19.99 -3.69
N SER A 227 3.44 20.51 -2.71
CA SER A 227 2.91 20.79 -1.36
C SER A 227 1.66 21.69 -1.39
N HIS A 228 1.62 22.66 -2.31
CA HIS A 228 0.49 23.57 -2.49
C HIS A 228 -0.77 22.87 -3.06
N ASP A 229 -0.62 21.80 -3.86
CA ASP A 229 -1.76 21.01 -4.35
C ASP A 229 -2.44 20.27 -3.19
N VAL A 230 -1.63 19.66 -2.30
CA VAL A 230 -2.10 19.00 -1.08
C VAL A 230 -2.80 20.01 -0.15
N ALA A 231 -2.18 21.17 0.08
CA ALA A 231 -2.77 22.23 0.88
C ALA A 231 -4.08 22.78 0.28
N SER A 232 -4.16 22.92 -1.04
CA SER A 232 -5.38 23.32 -1.78
C SER A 232 -6.50 22.28 -1.66
N ALA A 233 -6.17 20.99 -1.80
CA ALA A 233 -7.13 19.90 -1.65
C ALA A 233 -7.69 19.85 -0.22
N PHE A 234 -6.83 19.90 0.81
CA PHE A 234 -7.27 19.92 2.21
C PHE A 234 -8.05 21.20 2.55
N SER A 235 -7.70 22.34 1.94
CA SER A 235 -8.49 23.59 2.04
C SER A 235 -9.90 23.45 1.49
N GLN A 236 -10.07 22.83 0.31
CA GLN A 236 -11.38 22.53 -0.25
C GLN A 236 -12.17 21.53 0.60
N MET A 237 -11.52 20.48 1.12
CA MET A 237 -12.16 19.50 2.03
C MET A 237 -12.63 20.17 3.33
N TYR A 238 -11.84 21.09 3.88
CA TYR A 238 -12.18 21.84 5.11
C TYR A 238 -13.39 22.76 4.88
N GLN A 239 -13.36 23.58 3.82
CA GLN A 239 -14.47 24.47 3.45
C GLN A 239 -15.76 23.69 3.16
N SER A 240 -15.64 22.50 2.58
CA SER A 240 -16.75 21.59 2.28
C SER A 240 -17.19 20.74 3.47
N ARG A 241 -16.55 20.87 4.64
CA ARG A 241 -16.79 20.07 5.85
C ARG A 241 -16.74 18.55 5.63
N ARG A 242 -15.69 18.08 4.98
CA ARG A 242 -15.52 16.67 4.58
C ARG A 242 -14.49 15.89 5.41
N TYR A 243 -14.10 16.40 6.57
CA TYR A 243 -13.31 15.65 7.55
C TYR A 243 -13.52 16.18 8.97
N ASN A 244 -13.36 15.30 9.97
CA ASN A 244 -13.10 15.62 11.37
C ASN A 244 -11.61 15.95 11.57
N GLU A 245 -10.74 14.99 11.23
CA GLU A 245 -9.28 15.09 11.30
C GLU A 245 -8.61 14.34 10.12
N ILE A 246 -7.48 14.84 9.64
CA ILE A 246 -6.64 14.20 8.61
C ILE A 246 -5.32 13.75 9.24
N LEU A 247 -4.84 12.57 8.88
CA LEU A 247 -3.46 12.13 9.07
C LEU A 247 -2.78 12.01 7.71
N PHE A 248 -1.87 12.92 7.42
CA PHE A 248 -1.05 12.93 6.21
C PHE A 248 0.35 12.38 6.53
N ILE A 249 0.74 11.30 5.85
CA ILE A 249 2.03 10.65 5.97
C ILE A 249 2.70 10.62 4.60
N SER A 250 3.92 11.14 4.52
CA SER A 250 4.77 11.03 3.33
C SER A 250 6.04 10.25 3.68
N ASP A 251 6.30 9.16 2.95
CA ASP A 251 7.54 8.39 3.03
C ASP A 251 8.37 8.57 1.75
N THR A 252 9.25 9.57 1.77
CA THR A 252 10.16 9.93 0.67
C THR A 252 11.30 10.85 1.14
N CYS A 253 12.20 11.26 0.25
CA CYS A 253 13.23 12.27 0.51
C CYS A 253 12.61 13.66 0.69
N GLN A 254 13.05 14.38 1.72
CA GLN A 254 12.53 15.67 2.17
C GLN A 254 11.01 15.68 2.47
N ALA A 255 10.42 14.50 2.73
CA ALA A 255 8.99 14.26 2.86
C ALA A 255 8.22 15.26 3.74
N PHE A 256 8.81 15.76 4.84
CA PHE A 256 8.11 16.69 5.71
C PHE A 256 7.76 18.04 5.04
N THR A 257 8.49 18.43 4.00
CA THR A 257 8.20 19.65 3.22
C THR A 257 6.87 19.60 2.47
N MET A 258 6.31 18.41 2.24
CA MET A 258 4.95 18.27 1.68
C MET A 258 3.86 18.87 2.58
N ALA A 259 4.17 19.18 3.84
CA ALA A 259 3.28 19.82 4.79
C ALA A 259 3.50 21.33 4.96
N ASP A 260 4.51 21.93 4.32
CA ASP A 260 4.92 23.34 4.55
C ASP A 260 3.76 24.34 4.32
N GLU A 261 2.95 24.11 3.29
CA GLU A 261 1.82 24.98 2.90
C GLU A 261 0.48 24.64 3.59
N ILE A 262 0.42 23.60 4.43
CA ILE A 262 -0.84 23.16 5.06
C ILE A 262 -1.22 24.11 6.20
N SER A 263 -2.17 25.01 5.92
CA SER A 263 -2.67 26.03 6.85
C SER A 263 -4.08 25.78 7.42
N VAL A 264 -4.69 24.63 7.14
CA VAL A 264 -6.01 24.24 7.68
C VAL A 264 -5.91 23.52 9.04
N PRO A 265 -6.94 23.64 9.90
CA PRO A 265 -6.95 22.96 11.18
C PRO A 265 -7.16 21.46 11.07
N ASN A 266 -6.84 20.75 12.15
CA ASN A 266 -7.07 19.30 12.31
C ASN A 266 -6.36 18.41 11.26
N VAL A 267 -5.20 18.83 10.74
CA VAL A 267 -4.33 17.99 9.90
C VAL A 267 -3.04 17.66 10.64
N PHE A 268 -2.90 16.39 11.04
CA PHE A 268 -1.66 15.81 11.53
C PHE A 268 -0.77 15.48 10.33
N SER A 269 0.44 16.02 10.26
CA SER A 269 1.38 15.70 9.19
C SER A 269 2.62 15.01 9.72
N VAL A 270 3.09 13.97 9.03
CA VAL A 270 4.30 13.21 9.33
C VAL A 270 5.10 12.98 8.05
N GLY A 271 6.40 13.27 8.07
CA GLY A 271 7.31 13.02 6.94
C GLY A 271 8.49 12.17 7.38
N SER A 272 8.82 11.11 6.63
CA SER A 272 9.89 10.17 7.02
C SER A 272 11.30 10.77 7.07
N SER A 273 11.48 11.95 6.46
CA SER A 273 12.72 12.74 6.44
C SER A 273 12.42 14.24 6.49
N LEU A 274 13.34 15.05 7.03
CA LEU A 274 13.24 16.52 7.05
C LEU A 274 13.76 17.16 5.74
N LYS A 275 13.51 18.47 5.57
CA LYS A 275 14.14 19.28 4.51
C LYS A 275 15.66 19.10 4.51
N GLY A 276 16.24 18.91 3.32
CA GLY A 276 17.66 18.60 3.12
C GLY A 276 18.07 17.16 3.45
N GLN A 277 17.14 16.25 3.78
CA GLN A 277 17.44 14.86 4.15
C GLN A 277 16.82 13.86 3.19
N ASN A 278 17.46 12.69 3.05
CA ASN A 278 16.94 11.57 2.28
C ASN A 278 16.11 10.61 3.16
N SER A 279 15.14 9.92 2.58
CA SER A 279 14.65 8.63 3.10
C SER A 279 15.47 7.49 2.49
N TYR A 280 15.48 6.34 3.16
CA TYR A 280 16.40 5.24 2.85
C TYR A 280 15.71 3.88 2.83
N ALA A 281 16.13 3.04 1.89
CA ALA A 281 15.80 1.63 1.83
C ALA A 281 16.34 0.85 3.05
N SER A 282 15.58 -0.12 3.54
CA SER A 282 15.95 -0.89 4.73
C SER A 282 16.94 -2.01 4.43
N HIS A 283 16.52 -3.02 3.67
CA HIS A 283 17.28 -4.22 3.42
C HIS A 283 16.96 -4.78 2.05
N THR A 284 17.94 -5.48 1.48
CA THR A 284 17.87 -6.14 0.19
C THR A 284 17.63 -7.63 0.39
N ASP A 285 16.71 -8.18 -0.39
CA ASP A 285 16.54 -9.62 -0.52
C ASP A 285 17.38 -10.12 -1.71
N SER A 286 18.17 -11.17 -1.50
CA SER A 286 19.09 -11.70 -2.51
C SER A 286 18.41 -12.53 -3.61
N GLU A 287 17.20 -13.06 -3.35
CA GLU A 287 16.40 -13.83 -4.31
C GLU A 287 15.62 -12.90 -5.25
N VAL A 288 15.12 -11.78 -4.71
CA VAL A 288 14.49 -10.68 -5.46
C VAL A 288 15.55 -9.79 -6.16
N GLY A 289 16.73 -9.66 -5.56
CA GLY A 289 17.82 -8.82 -6.06
C GLY A 289 17.60 -7.32 -5.88
N GLN A 290 16.66 -6.91 -5.00
CA GLN A 290 16.32 -5.51 -4.75
C GLN A 290 16.06 -5.24 -3.27
N SER A 291 16.10 -3.96 -2.89
CA SER A 291 15.58 -3.53 -1.59
C SER A 291 14.07 -3.71 -1.51
N VAL A 292 13.60 -4.36 -0.45
CA VAL A 292 12.23 -4.88 -0.37
C VAL A 292 11.26 -4.06 0.49
N ILE A 293 11.74 -3.03 1.21
CA ILE A 293 10.92 -2.09 2.01
C ILE A 293 11.80 -0.89 2.43
N ASP A 294 11.22 0.29 2.65
CA ASP A 294 11.96 1.45 3.21
C ASP A 294 12.00 1.43 4.75
N ARG A 295 12.96 2.15 5.32
CA ARG A 295 13.26 2.10 6.77
C ARG A 295 12.12 2.59 7.63
N TYR A 296 11.49 3.71 7.26
CA TYR A 296 10.37 4.28 8.02
C TYR A 296 9.18 3.30 8.03
N SER A 297 8.71 2.92 6.85
CA SER A 297 7.59 1.98 6.67
C SER A 297 7.82 0.62 7.34
N LYS A 298 9.04 0.07 7.25
CA LYS A 298 9.43 -1.15 7.98
C LYS A 298 9.30 -0.97 9.49
N VAL A 299 9.84 0.12 10.04
CA VAL A 299 9.90 0.32 11.50
C VAL A 299 8.50 0.54 12.08
N VAL A 300 7.61 1.23 11.37
CA VAL A 300 6.19 1.35 11.77
C VAL A 300 5.52 -0.02 11.78
N ARG A 301 5.66 -0.81 10.71
CA ARG A 301 5.06 -2.16 10.63
C ARG A 301 5.64 -3.13 11.68
N ASP A 302 6.96 -3.24 11.76
CA ASP A 302 7.62 -4.16 12.70
C ASP A 302 7.28 -3.80 14.15
N PHE A 303 7.20 -2.52 14.50
CA PHE A 303 6.79 -2.11 15.84
C PHE A 303 5.38 -2.58 16.20
N VAL A 304 4.41 -2.44 15.28
CA VAL A 304 3.03 -2.89 15.52
C VAL A 304 2.98 -4.42 15.63
N ASP A 305 3.67 -5.15 14.76
CA ASP A 305 3.72 -6.61 14.79
C ASP A 305 4.35 -7.15 16.09
N ASP A 306 5.47 -6.58 16.52
CA ASP A 306 6.17 -6.97 17.74
C ASP A 306 5.34 -6.61 18.99
N ALA A 307 4.67 -5.45 18.98
CA ALA A 307 3.74 -5.04 20.03
C ALA A 307 2.56 -6.02 20.20
N VAL A 308 2.03 -6.52 19.07
CA VAL A 308 0.97 -7.54 19.06
C VAL A 308 1.49 -8.86 19.60
N SER A 309 2.63 -9.34 19.10
CA SER A 309 3.23 -10.59 19.61
C SER A 309 3.47 -10.54 21.12
N MET A 310 3.97 -9.42 21.64
CA MET A 310 4.25 -9.25 23.07
C MET A 310 2.99 -9.16 23.94
N THR A 311 1.86 -8.68 23.41
CA THR A 311 0.61 -8.57 24.17
C THR A 311 -0.16 -9.87 24.19
N VAL A 312 -0.19 -10.60 23.07
CA VAL A 312 -0.79 -11.95 22.98
C VAL A 312 -0.10 -12.91 23.95
N ASP A 313 1.23 -12.90 24.04
CA ASP A 313 2.00 -13.72 24.99
C ASP A 313 1.63 -13.44 26.47
N VAL A 314 1.22 -12.21 26.81
CA VAL A 314 0.78 -11.84 28.18
C VAL A 314 -0.65 -12.31 28.47
N THR A 315 -1.55 -12.20 27.49
CA THR A 315 -2.95 -12.67 27.63
C THR A 315 -3.13 -14.18 27.50
N SER A 316 -2.11 -14.91 27.00
CA SER A 316 -2.12 -16.37 26.81
C SER A 316 -2.15 -17.19 28.11
N THR A 317 -2.30 -16.54 29.28
CA THR A 317 -2.50 -17.19 30.58
C THR A 317 -3.97 -17.40 30.96
N GLY A 318 -4.94 -16.97 30.12
CA GLY A 318 -6.36 -17.08 30.46
C GLY A 318 -7.37 -17.02 29.31
N ALA A 319 -6.96 -17.20 28.05
CA ALA A 319 -7.85 -17.19 26.89
C ALA A 319 -7.83 -18.54 26.15
N GLU A 320 -8.72 -19.45 26.53
CA GLU A 320 -9.05 -20.62 25.70
C GLU A 320 -9.98 -20.22 24.54
N ASN A 321 -9.94 -21.02 23.47
CA ASN A 321 -10.69 -20.87 22.21
C ASN A 321 -10.34 -19.64 21.36
N GLY A 322 -9.37 -19.84 20.46
CA GLY A 322 -9.25 -19.03 19.27
C GLY A 322 -10.38 -19.28 18.26
N SER A 323 -10.36 -18.49 17.18
CA SER A 323 -11.41 -18.32 16.15
C SER A 323 -12.54 -17.35 16.52
N LEU A 324 -13.05 -16.67 15.48
CA LEU A 324 -14.24 -15.81 15.46
C LEU A 324 -14.16 -14.31 15.84
N TYR A 325 -13.04 -13.65 15.55
CA TYR A 325 -13.06 -12.22 15.24
C TYR A 325 -12.51 -11.99 13.81
N PRO A 326 -13.22 -11.24 12.94
CA PRO A 326 -12.79 -11.01 11.55
C PRO A 326 -11.64 -9.99 11.43
N PHE A 327 -11.17 -9.47 12.56
CA PHE A 327 -10.09 -8.48 12.68
C PHE A 327 -9.17 -8.90 13.83
N ASP A 328 -7.92 -8.43 13.81
CA ASP A 328 -6.97 -8.76 14.86
C ASP A 328 -7.23 -7.88 16.11
N SER A 329 -8.01 -8.43 17.04
CA SER A 329 -8.33 -7.82 18.33
C SER A 329 -7.09 -7.42 19.14
N ALA A 330 -5.95 -8.12 18.98
CA ALA A 330 -4.71 -7.74 19.64
C ALA A 330 -4.05 -6.54 18.95
N THR A 331 -4.01 -6.50 17.60
CA THR A 331 -3.64 -5.30 16.82
C THR A 331 -4.46 -4.08 17.27
N ILE A 332 -5.79 -4.21 17.33
CA ILE A 332 -6.67 -3.09 17.72
C ILE A 332 -6.40 -2.67 19.17
N ALA A 333 -6.27 -3.61 20.11
CA ALA A 333 -5.98 -3.30 21.51
C ALA A 333 -4.62 -2.61 21.72
N VAL A 334 -3.62 -2.90 20.88
CA VAL A 334 -2.34 -2.17 20.80
C VAL A 334 -2.57 -0.75 20.27
N MET A 335 -3.28 -0.60 19.15
CA MET A 335 -3.57 0.70 18.52
C MET A 335 -4.37 1.65 19.43
N GLU A 336 -5.27 1.14 20.27
CA GLU A 336 -6.06 1.91 21.24
C GLU A 336 -5.22 2.46 22.41
N ARG A 337 -4.06 1.85 22.71
CA ARG A 337 -3.18 2.22 23.85
C ARG A 337 -1.93 3.00 23.44
N LEU A 338 -1.57 2.90 22.19
CA LEU A 338 -0.45 3.59 21.57
C LEU A 338 -0.93 4.91 20.99
N ASN A 339 -0.21 6.00 21.24
CA ASN A 339 -0.53 7.29 20.62
C ASN A 339 0.24 7.49 19.30
N MET A 340 -0.31 8.31 18.41
CA MET A 340 0.28 8.58 17.08
C MET A 340 1.72 9.08 17.15
N HIS A 341 2.05 9.95 18.11
CA HIS A 341 3.42 10.47 18.23
C HIS A 341 4.42 9.38 18.60
N ASP A 342 4.12 8.54 19.61
CA ASP A 342 4.99 7.43 19.97
C ASP A 342 5.13 6.43 18.78
N ALA A 343 4.02 6.12 18.09
CA ALA A 343 3.98 5.17 16.97
C ALA A 343 4.73 5.62 15.71
N LEU A 344 4.43 6.82 15.23
CA LEU A 344 4.79 7.30 13.89
C LEU A 344 6.00 8.22 13.87
N VAL A 345 6.43 8.74 15.02
CA VAL A 345 7.55 9.69 15.13
C VAL A 345 8.64 9.15 16.04
N ARG A 346 8.31 8.83 17.30
CA ARG A 346 9.31 8.47 18.30
C ARG A 346 9.94 7.11 18.04
N VAL A 347 9.15 6.10 17.69
CA VAL A 347 9.67 4.77 17.40
C VAL A 347 10.58 4.80 16.16
N PRO A 348 10.17 5.36 15.01
CA PRO A 348 11.07 5.58 13.88
C PRO A 348 12.35 6.35 14.21
N THR A 349 12.29 7.43 14.98
CA THR A 349 13.50 8.22 15.33
C THR A 349 14.45 7.53 16.32
N MET A 350 13.96 6.61 17.15
CA MET A 350 14.76 5.89 18.15
C MET A 350 15.25 4.50 17.68
N HIS A 351 14.53 3.87 16.73
CA HIS A 351 14.78 2.47 16.30
C HIS A 351 14.88 2.26 14.80
N GLY A 352 14.41 3.20 14.00
CA GLY A 352 14.81 3.24 12.61
C GLY A 352 16.24 3.72 12.52
N ASP A 353 17.10 2.90 11.92
CA ASP A 353 18.38 3.37 11.38
C ASP A 353 18.13 4.29 10.16
N LEU A 354 17.24 5.29 10.26
CA LEU A 354 16.68 6.04 9.12
C LEU A 354 17.75 6.63 8.20
N GLY A 355 18.91 6.95 8.77
CA GLY A 355 20.12 7.47 8.13
C GLY A 355 20.92 8.19 9.21
N ASN A 356 22.20 8.49 8.99
CA ASN A 356 23.00 9.20 10.02
C ASN A 356 22.39 10.56 10.37
N ASP A 357 21.80 11.23 9.38
CA ASP A 357 21.20 12.57 9.54
C ASP A 357 19.66 12.56 9.48
N SER A 358 19.05 11.49 8.99
CA SER A 358 17.61 11.44 8.67
C SER A 358 16.72 11.33 9.92
N LYS A 359 15.69 12.17 9.99
CA LYS A 359 14.74 12.26 11.12
C LYS A 359 13.31 12.36 10.62
N VAL A 360 12.37 11.80 11.38
CA VAL A 360 10.94 12.01 11.11
C VAL A 360 10.54 13.43 11.51
N GLY A 361 9.99 14.17 10.56
CA GLY A 361 9.29 15.43 10.81
C GLY A 361 7.83 15.18 11.18
N PHE A 362 7.27 16.03 12.04
CA PHE A 362 5.84 16.00 12.35
C PHE A 362 5.32 17.39 12.72
N THR A 363 4.01 17.61 12.53
CA THR A 363 3.31 18.78 13.06
C THR A 363 1.85 18.44 13.40
N ASP A 364 1.39 18.98 14.52
CA ASP A 364 0.02 18.97 15.00
C ASP A 364 -0.45 20.37 15.45
N ARG A 365 0.27 21.41 15.03
CA ARG A 365 0.14 22.80 15.51
C ARG A 365 -1.26 23.40 15.37
N LEU A 366 -2.00 22.98 14.33
CA LEU A 366 -3.35 23.45 14.03
C LEU A 366 -4.45 22.45 14.43
N CYS A 367 -4.09 21.37 15.14
CA CYS A 367 -5.03 20.36 15.61
C CYS A 367 -5.58 20.72 17.01
N LYS A 368 -6.88 20.45 17.23
CA LYS A 368 -7.53 20.64 18.55
C LYS A 368 -6.91 19.77 19.66
N ARG A 369 -6.31 18.63 19.29
CA ARG A 369 -5.62 17.69 20.18
C ARG A 369 -4.26 17.33 19.58
N SER A 370 -3.25 17.19 20.44
CA SER A 370 -1.88 16.85 20.03
C SER A 370 -1.71 15.34 19.78
N MET A 371 -0.78 14.94 18.90
CA MET A 371 -0.53 13.54 18.51
C MET A 371 -0.16 12.60 19.68
N ASN A 372 0.28 13.15 20.81
CA ASN A 372 0.57 12.38 22.02
C ASN A 372 -0.69 12.00 22.84
N LYS A 373 -1.85 12.59 22.52
CA LYS A 373 -3.16 12.29 23.11
C LYS A 373 -4.07 11.47 22.18
N VAL A 374 -3.78 11.48 20.87
CA VAL A 374 -4.53 10.72 19.86
C VAL A 374 -4.09 9.26 19.84
N PRO A 375 -4.99 8.29 20.08
CA PRO A 375 -4.67 6.88 19.89
C PRO A 375 -4.51 6.54 18.41
N LEU A 376 -3.59 5.63 18.09
CA LEU A 376 -3.33 5.19 16.71
C LEU A 376 -4.57 4.56 16.07
N SER A 377 -5.46 3.98 16.89
CA SER A 377 -6.74 3.41 16.45
C SER A 377 -7.65 4.40 15.72
N ASP A 378 -7.55 5.70 15.99
CA ASP A 378 -8.42 6.71 15.36
C ASP A 378 -8.17 6.87 13.84
N PHE A 379 -7.02 6.40 13.35
CA PHE A 379 -6.69 6.40 11.91
C PHE A 379 -6.38 4.99 11.37
N PHE A 380 -5.96 4.05 12.22
CA PHE A 380 -5.56 2.71 11.78
C PHE A 380 -6.54 1.60 12.16
N ALA A 381 -7.60 1.88 12.93
CA ALA A 381 -8.68 0.92 13.20
C ALA A 381 -10.03 1.41 12.67
N ALA A 382 -10.96 0.49 12.43
CA ALA A 382 -12.35 0.88 12.19
C ALA A 382 -13.03 1.32 13.49
N THR A 383 -14.05 2.19 13.37
CA THR A 383 -14.83 2.67 14.52
C THR A 383 -15.47 1.52 15.28
N ALA A 384 -15.69 1.70 16.59
CA ALA A 384 -16.23 0.65 17.46
C ALA A 384 -17.57 0.10 16.92
N ASP A 385 -18.46 0.98 16.47
CA ASP A 385 -19.76 0.61 15.90
C ASP A 385 -19.63 -0.26 14.64
N VAL A 386 -18.74 0.09 13.71
CA VAL A 386 -18.48 -0.70 12.49
C VAL A 386 -17.91 -2.08 12.84
N ARG A 387 -17.00 -2.14 13.83
CA ARG A 387 -16.46 -3.40 14.33
C ARG A 387 -17.55 -4.27 14.96
N GLU A 388 -18.39 -3.70 15.83
CA GLU A 388 -19.50 -4.41 16.46
C GLU A 388 -20.53 -4.92 15.46
N GLN A 389 -20.95 -4.09 14.50
CA GLN A 389 -21.90 -4.45 13.45
C GLN A 389 -21.37 -5.64 12.63
N ARG A 390 -20.10 -5.61 12.20
CA ARG A 390 -19.51 -6.71 11.44
C ARG A 390 -19.38 -8.00 12.27
N ILE A 391 -19.08 -7.89 13.57
CA ILE A 391 -19.08 -9.05 14.50
C ILE A 391 -20.50 -9.65 14.62
N ARG A 392 -21.55 -8.83 14.70
CA ARG A 392 -22.95 -9.31 14.72
C ARG A 392 -23.31 -10.02 13.40
N GLN A 393 -23.04 -9.39 12.26
CA GLN A 393 -23.25 -9.99 10.92
C GLN A 393 -22.49 -11.31 10.73
N THR A 394 -21.24 -11.41 11.21
CA THR A 394 -20.46 -12.66 11.14
C THR A 394 -21.09 -13.76 11.99
N LYS A 395 -21.57 -13.43 13.21
CA LYS A 395 -22.27 -14.38 14.08
C LYS A 395 -23.60 -14.83 13.49
N GLU A 396 -24.38 -13.93 12.90
CA GLU A 396 -25.64 -14.23 12.22
C GLU A 396 -25.44 -15.11 10.98
N SER A 397 -24.45 -14.76 10.14
CA SER A 397 -24.05 -15.57 8.97
C SER A 397 -23.66 -16.98 9.40
N LEU A 398 -22.79 -17.13 10.41
CA LEU A 398 -22.41 -18.44 10.90
C LEU A 398 -23.57 -19.20 11.52
N ALA A 399 -24.43 -18.55 12.31
CA ALA A 399 -25.64 -19.17 12.84
C ALA A 399 -26.55 -19.68 11.71
N SER A 400 -26.65 -18.96 10.59
CA SER A 400 -27.39 -19.41 9.41
C SER A 400 -26.72 -20.61 8.72
N LEU A 401 -25.39 -20.66 8.64
CA LEU A 401 -24.67 -21.86 8.18
C LEU A 401 -24.94 -23.07 9.10
N TRP A 402 -24.82 -22.90 10.42
CA TRP A 402 -25.08 -23.98 11.39
C TRP A 402 -26.52 -24.51 11.29
N MET A 403 -27.51 -23.62 11.17
CA MET A 403 -28.92 -23.99 10.96
C MET A 403 -29.13 -24.78 9.65
N ASN A 404 -28.48 -24.36 8.56
CA ASN A 404 -28.60 -25.03 7.26
C ASN A 404 -27.84 -26.39 7.22
N THR A 405 -26.74 -26.53 7.96
CA THR A 405 -26.01 -27.83 8.07
C THR A 405 -26.73 -28.88 8.93
N ALA A 406 -27.77 -28.51 9.68
CA ALA A 406 -28.55 -29.45 10.49
C ALA A 406 -29.58 -30.26 9.67
N SER A 407 -29.75 -29.96 8.38
CA SER A 407 -30.73 -30.63 7.53
C SER A 407 -30.25 -30.77 6.08
N GLU A 408 -29.26 -31.63 5.84
CA GLU A 408 -29.16 -32.43 4.60
C GLU A 408 -28.00 -33.45 4.69
N THR A 409 -28.34 -34.74 4.61
CA THR A 409 -27.36 -35.80 4.30
C THR A 409 -27.34 -36.02 2.79
N VAL A 410 -26.36 -35.43 2.10
CA VAL A 410 -26.10 -35.66 0.68
C VAL A 410 -24.61 -35.89 0.46
N GLU A 411 -24.24 -37.04 -0.10
CA GLU A 411 -22.88 -37.35 -0.53
C GLU A 411 -22.48 -36.50 -1.74
N PHE A 412 -21.24 -36.01 -1.81
CA PHE A 412 -20.64 -35.64 -3.09
C PHE A 412 -19.14 -35.94 -3.17
N ILE A 413 -18.71 -36.33 -4.37
CA ILE A 413 -17.42 -36.96 -4.68
C ILE A 413 -16.57 -36.04 -5.58
N ILE A 414 -15.37 -35.71 -5.09
CA ILE A 414 -14.09 -35.47 -5.83
C ILE A 414 -13.89 -34.20 -6.71
N SER A 415 -12.93 -33.38 -6.22
CA SER A 415 -11.81 -32.70 -6.94
C SER A 415 -11.98 -31.27 -7.51
N PRO A 416 -10.97 -30.38 -7.34
CA PRO A 416 -11.00 -28.98 -7.79
C PRO A 416 -10.39 -28.78 -9.19
N LYS A 417 -10.68 -27.62 -9.80
CA LYS A 417 -9.90 -27.06 -10.92
C LYS A 417 -9.33 -25.69 -10.54
N SER A 418 -8.01 -25.58 -10.57
CA SER A 418 -7.28 -24.33 -10.59
C SER A 418 -7.48 -23.62 -11.94
N ALA A 419 -7.64 -22.30 -11.92
CA ALA A 419 -7.56 -21.49 -13.13
C ALA A 419 -6.08 -21.30 -13.50
N GLU A 420 -5.72 -21.68 -14.73
CA GLU A 420 -4.36 -21.63 -15.26
C GLU A 420 -4.31 -20.59 -16.39
N CYS A 421 -3.28 -19.74 -16.40
CA CYS A 421 -3.18 -18.64 -17.36
C CYS A 421 -2.77 -19.16 -18.75
N THR A 422 -3.70 -19.19 -19.71
CA THR A 422 -3.42 -19.55 -21.09
C THR A 422 -2.92 -18.36 -21.91
N VAL A 423 -1.71 -18.48 -22.47
CA VAL A 423 -1.21 -17.60 -23.53
C VAL A 423 -1.74 -18.14 -24.86
N GLU A 424 -2.58 -17.37 -25.54
CA GLU A 424 -3.03 -17.72 -26.89
C GLU A 424 -1.97 -17.35 -27.94
N SER A 425 -1.77 -18.26 -28.90
CA SER A 425 -0.96 -18.03 -30.09
C SER A 425 -1.83 -18.26 -31.32
N GLU A 426 -1.73 -17.35 -32.29
CA GLU A 426 -2.52 -17.37 -33.53
C GLU A 426 -2.23 -18.61 -34.40
N PRO A 427 -3.21 -19.13 -35.15
CA PRO A 427 -2.97 -20.09 -36.23
C PRO A 427 -2.99 -19.46 -37.63
N ASP A 428 -2.13 -19.98 -38.49
CA ASP A 428 -1.87 -19.55 -39.88
C ASP A 428 -2.98 -19.85 -40.90
N ILE A 429 -2.82 -19.28 -42.10
CA ILE A 429 -3.81 -19.16 -43.18
C ILE A 429 -3.80 -20.32 -44.23
N MET A 430 -4.92 -20.45 -44.98
CA MET A 430 -5.13 -21.17 -46.28
C MET A 430 -5.39 -22.70 -46.22
N THR A 431 -6.61 -23.21 -46.49
CA THR A 431 -7.22 -23.42 -47.84
C THR A 431 -8.58 -24.20 -47.73
N ARG A 432 -9.49 -24.39 -48.72
CA ARG A 432 -9.85 -23.70 -50.00
C ARG A 432 -11.06 -24.41 -50.72
N GLN A 433 -12.17 -23.70 -51.02
CA GLN A 433 -13.26 -24.04 -52.00
C GLN A 433 -14.13 -25.31 -51.72
N SER A 434 -15.42 -25.48 -52.12
CA SER A 434 -16.44 -24.66 -52.83
C SER A 434 -17.86 -25.31 -52.85
N GLN A 435 -18.94 -24.49 -52.94
CA GLN A 435 -20.29 -24.78 -53.52
C GLN A 435 -21.21 -25.82 -52.78
N THR A 436 -22.57 -25.77 -52.77
CA THR A 436 -23.62 -24.99 -53.49
C THR A 436 -25.00 -25.04 -52.74
N GLU A 437 -25.81 -23.96 -52.81
CA GLU A 437 -27.31 -23.85 -52.91
C GLU A 437 -28.28 -24.71 -52.02
N SER A 438 -29.50 -24.31 -51.60
CA SER A 438 -30.44 -23.22 -52.00
C SER A 438 -31.47 -22.81 -50.91
N SER A 439 -32.06 -21.60 -51.07
CA SER A 439 -33.47 -21.19 -50.81
C SER A 439 -34.25 -21.57 -49.51
N HIS A 440 -34.60 -20.55 -48.69
CA HIS A 440 -36.01 -20.06 -48.60
C HIS A 440 -36.17 -18.71 -47.82
N ASN A 441 -37.27 -18.00 -48.07
CA ASN A 441 -37.65 -16.71 -47.46
C ASN A 441 -38.40 -16.88 -46.12
N ASP A 442 -38.19 -16.00 -45.14
CA ASP A 442 -39.22 -14.99 -44.77
C ASP A 442 -38.63 -13.81 -43.95
N LYS A 443 -39.43 -12.75 -43.76
CA LYS A 443 -39.08 -11.43 -43.22
C LYS A 443 -39.20 -11.41 -41.68
N THR A 444 -38.33 -10.64 -41.00
CA THR A 444 -38.71 -9.35 -40.35
C THR A 444 -37.57 -8.65 -39.59
N ARG A 445 -37.11 -7.50 -40.13
CA ARG A 445 -36.98 -6.19 -39.47
C ARG A 445 -36.46 -6.13 -38.00
N HIS A 446 -35.17 -5.75 -37.79
CA HIS A 446 -34.82 -4.44 -37.19
C HIS A 446 -33.30 -4.11 -37.13
N LYS A 447 -33.00 -2.83 -37.39
CA LYS A 447 -31.81 -2.00 -36.99
C LYS A 447 -30.42 -2.23 -37.64
N SER A 448 -29.87 -1.08 -38.06
CA SER A 448 -28.46 -0.65 -38.03
C SER A 448 -27.47 -1.24 -39.04
N GLU A 449 -27.14 -0.44 -40.07
CA GLU A 449 -25.77 0.10 -40.27
C GLU A 449 -25.79 1.20 -41.35
N ARG A 450 -24.93 2.23 -41.23
CA ARG A 450 -24.76 3.29 -42.24
C ARG A 450 -23.37 3.17 -42.87
N SER A 451 -23.35 3.05 -44.19
CA SER A 451 -22.15 2.96 -45.04
C SER A 451 -21.36 4.29 -45.06
N PRO A 452 -20.02 4.26 -45.20
CA PRO A 452 -19.12 5.42 -45.05
C PRO A 452 -19.13 6.44 -46.22
N TYR A 453 -20.22 6.54 -46.97
CA TYR A 453 -20.39 7.47 -48.09
C TYR A 453 -21.59 8.41 -47.89
N ASP A 454 -21.66 9.06 -46.73
CA ASP A 454 -22.67 10.11 -46.50
C ASP A 454 -22.23 11.42 -47.20
N ILE A 455 -22.92 11.74 -48.30
CA ILE A 455 -22.77 12.98 -49.08
C ILE A 455 -22.83 14.24 -48.20
N LYS A 456 -23.51 14.19 -47.05
CA LYS A 456 -23.57 15.32 -46.10
C LYS A 456 -22.22 15.64 -45.46
N PHE A 457 -21.34 14.66 -45.27
CA PHE A 457 -19.99 14.89 -44.74
C PHE A 457 -19.13 15.70 -45.72
N PHE A 458 -19.18 15.35 -47.01
CA PHE A 458 -18.46 16.10 -48.06
C PHE A 458 -18.96 17.53 -48.20
N ILE A 459 -20.28 17.76 -48.12
CA ILE A 459 -20.85 19.11 -48.16
C ILE A 459 -20.39 19.93 -46.94
N MET A 460 -20.43 19.37 -45.73
CA MET A 460 -19.95 20.03 -44.51
C MET A 460 -18.46 20.37 -44.57
N ALA A 461 -17.62 19.43 -45.03
CA ALA A 461 -16.18 19.65 -45.19
C ALA A 461 -15.86 20.75 -46.23
N PHE A 462 -16.60 20.79 -47.34
CA PHE A 462 -16.41 21.81 -48.37
C PHE A 462 -16.84 23.22 -47.90
N VAL A 463 -17.96 23.31 -47.17
CA VAL A 463 -18.41 24.57 -46.55
C VAL A 463 -17.40 25.05 -45.49
N PHE A 464 -16.85 24.14 -44.69
CA PHE A 464 -15.81 24.47 -43.70
C PHE A 464 -14.53 25.00 -44.37
N LEU A 465 -14.06 24.38 -45.45
CA LEU A 465 -12.90 24.85 -46.21
C LEU A 465 -13.13 26.23 -46.86
N ILE A 466 -14.35 26.51 -47.33
CA ILE A 466 -14.73 27.86 -47.80
C ILE A 466 -14.67 28.85 -46.64
N PHE A 467 -15.23 28.52 -45.48
CA PHE A 467 -15.20 29.39 -44.30
C PHE A 467 -13.77 29.70 -43.84
N VAL A 468 -12.90 28.69 -43.73
CA VAL A 468 -11.48 28.89 -43.38
C VAL A 468 -10.79 29.79 -44.40
N LYS A 469 -11.04 29.59 -45.70
CA LYS A 469 -10.42 30.41 -46.77
C LYS A 469 -10.95 31.84 -46.83
N VAL A 470 -12.20 32.09 -46.43
CA VAL A 470 -12.76 33.44 -46.29
C VAL A 470 -12.15 34.13 -45.07
N SER A 471 -12.12 33.47 -43.91
CA SER A 471 -11.54 34.04 -42.67
C SER A 471 -10.07 34.41 -42.82
N PHE A 472 -9.26 33.60 -43.52
CA PHE A 472 -7.84 33.88 -43.80
C PHE A 472 -7.60 35.02 -44.81
N ASN A 473 -8.62 35.44 -45.57
CA ASN A 473 -8.53 36.60 -46.47
C ASN A 473 -9.05 37.91 -45.83
N THR A 474 -9.47 37.86 -44.56
CA THR A 474 -10.02 39.00 -43.80
C THR A 474 -9.25 39.28 -42.50
N TRP A 475 -7.99 38.85 -42.43
CA TRP A 475 -7.04 39.12 -41.35
C TRP A 475 -5.70 39.56 -41.93
#